data_AF-A0A1F6KCL0-F1
#
_entry.id   AF-A0A1F6KCL0-F1
#
_cell.length_a   1.000
_cell.length_b   1.000
_cell.length_c   1.000
_cell.angle_alpha   90.00
_cell.angle_beta   90.00
_cell.angle_gamma   90.00
#
_symmetry.space_group_name_H-M   'P 1'
#
loop_
_entity.id
_entity.type
_entity.pdbx_description
1 polymer ?
#
loop_
_entity_poly.entity_id
_entity_poly.type
_entity_poly.pdbx_seq_one_letter_code
_entity_poly.pdbx_strand_id
1 'polypeptide(L)'
;MFHFGYISFFFFIAIFLAFFVPGDLALRRLQLSSFQRFVLGTILGMVLWGWQGFIFGYLGLRWLSYPYLLIAFTFWVKTYIKGNRINPFEKLRSRKINLLLLALILTGSLIQLTRVWFTGTLYSNGLYFCCGNTSDSLFHIALTNQIVKTFPPFQPGMFGVIVHNYHYWSNLVIAELIRVFHLPLIATQYQYSTLLISTFLGLSALVFGQVIKLGKSFVLWLMIFFKLF
;
A
#
# COMPACT_ATOMS: atom_id res chain seq x y z
N MET A 1 1.14 -15.31 18.72
CA MET A 1 2.29 -14.50 18.23
C MET A 1 2.80 -14.97 16.87
N PHE A 2 2.99 -16.28 16.61
CA PHE A 2 3.41 -16.81 15.29
C PHE A 2 2.50 -16.45 14.11
N HIS A 3 1.19 -16.31 14.33
CA HIS A 3 0.24 -15.99 13.26
C HIS A 3 0.45 -14.59 12.67
N PHE A 4 0.82 -13.60 13.50
CA PHE A 4 1.02 -12.22 13.05
C PHE A 4 2.26 -12.06 12.17
N GLY A 5 3.38 -12.71 12.54
CA GLY A 5 4.62 -12.65 11.76
C GLY A 5 4.46 -13.25 10.37
N TYR A 6 3.78 -14.40 10.28
CA TYR A 6 3.44 -15.04 9.02
C TYR A 6 2.57 -14.13 8.14
N ILE A 7 1.45 -13.61 8.66
CA ILE A 7 0.56 -12.73 7.88
C ILE A 7 1.31 -11.48 7.39
N SER A 8 2.15 -10.89 8.24
CA SER A 8 2.95 -9.71 7.88
C SER A 8 3.90 -10.00 6.72
N PHE A 9 4.56 -11.17 6.74
CA PHE A 9 5.42 -11.59 5.64
C PHE A 9 4.65 -11.75 4.32
N PHE A 10 3.47 -12.40 4.36
CA PHE A 10 2.60 -12.54 3.19
C PHE A 10 2.09 -11.19 2.67
N PHE A 11 1.77 -10.25 3.57
CA PHE A 11 1.42 -8.89 3.19
C PHE A 11 2.55 -8.23 2.39
N PHE A 12 3.80 -8.31 2.85
CA PHE A 12 4.93 -7.73 2.10
C PHE A 12 5.16 -8.38 0.74
N ILE A 13 4.95 -9.70 0.62
CA ILE A 13 4.95 -10.38 -0.70
C ILE A 13 3.84 -9.83 -1.60
N ALA A 14 2.63 -9.66 -1.07
CA ALA A 14 1.51 -9.10 -1.81
C ALA A 14 1.81 -7.68 -2.31
N ILE A 15 2.36 -6.82 -1.45
CA ILE A 15 2.79 -5.47 -1.84
C ILE A 15 3.88 -5.51 -2.92
N PHE A 16 4.87 -6.38 -2.76
CA PHE A 16 5.93 -6.52 -3.76
C PHE A 16 5.37 -6.89 -5.14
N LEU A 17 4.53 -7.93 -5.20
CA LEU A 17 3.97 -8.44 -6.45
C LEU A 17 2.92 -7.50 -7.06
N ALA A 18 1.99 -6.98 -6.24
CA ALA A 18 0.87 -6.18 -6.72
C ALA A 18 1.24 -4.73 -6.98
N PHE A 19 2.16 -4.17 -6.19
CA PHE A 19 2.52 -2.75 -6.28
C PHE A 19 3.90 -2.59 -6.91
N PHE A 20 4.97 -3.02 -6.25
CA PHE A 20 6.32 -2.69 -6.71
C PHE A 20 6.63 -3.22 -8.13
N VAL A 21 6.34 -4.49 -8.42
CA VAL A 21 6.64 -5.13 -9.71
C VAL A 21 6.00 -4.39 -10.92
N PRO A 22 4.68 -4.20 -10.99
CA PRO A 22 4.07 -3.49 -12.13
C PRO A 22 4.50 -2.02 -12.21
N GLY A 23 4.68 -1.35 -11.08
CA GLY A 23 5.14 0.03 -11.08
C GLY A 23 6.61 0.19 -11.51
N ASP A 24 7.49 -0.73 -11.12
CA ASP A 24 8.90 -0.76 -11.55
C ASP A 24 9.04 -0.96 -13.07
N LEU A 25 8.17 -1.80 -13.64
CA LEU A 25 8.05 -1.98 -15.08
C LEU A 25 7.59 -0.71 -15.78
N ALA A 26 6.60 -0.01 -15.23
CA ALA A 26 6.09 1.24 -15.80
C ALA A 26 7.16 2.35 -15.76
N LEU A 27 7.93 2.46 -14.68
CA LEU A 27 8.99 3.48 -14.52
C LEU A 27 10.30 3.12 -15.25
N ARG A 28 10.36 2.01 -15.99
CA ARG A 28 11.63 1.47 -16.47
C ARG A 28 12.44 2.35 -17.42
N ARG A 29 11.78 3.31 -18.08
CA ARG A 29 12.38 4.25 -19.02
C ARG A 29 12.87 5.53 -18.34
N LEU A 30 12.53 5.75 -17.08
CA LEU A 30 12.95 6.92 -16.34
C LEU A 30 14.32 6.69 -15.68
N GLN A 31 15.16 7.73 -15.71
CA GLN A 31 16.45 7.73 -15.04
C GLN A 31 16.26 8.06 -13.55
N LEU A 32 15.97 7.02 -12.76
CA LEU A 32 15.76 7.13 -11.33
C LEU A 32 16.83 6.34 -10.57
N SER A 33 17.25 6.84 -9.41
CA SER A 33 18.05 6.04 -8.48
C SER A 33 17.25 4.85 -7.95
N SER A 34 17.91 3.78 -7.49
CA SER A 34 17.23 2.58 -6.97
C SER A 34 16.23 2.90 -5.85
N PHE A 35 16.56 3.85 -4.98
CA PHE A 35 15.66 4.29 -3.91
C PHE A 35 14.42 5.03 -4.45
N GLN A 36 14.60 6.02 -5.32
CA GLN A 36 13.48 6.74 -5.94
C GLN A 36 12.58 5.78 -6.73
N ARG A 37 13.20 4.83 -7.43
CA ARG A 37 12.51 3.80 -8.21
C ARG A 37 11.70 2.85 -7.33
N PHE A 38 12.23 2.44 -6.18
CA PHE A 38 11.50 1.65 -5.20
C PHE A 38 10.25 2.38 -4.68
N VAL A 39 10.43 3.64 -4.25
CA VAL A 39 9.35 4.44 -3.68
C VAL A 39 8.28 4.75 -4.72
N LEU A 40 8.67 5.38 -5.83
CA LEU A 40 7.74 5.78 -6.89
C LEU A 40 7.14 4.57 -7.60
N GLY A 41 7.89 3.48 -7.76
CA GLY A 41 7.42 2.25 -8.36
C GLY A 41 6.30 1.63 -7.52
N THR A 42 6.48 1.54 -6.21
CA THR A 42 5.43 1.02 -5.33
C THR A 42 4.17 1.90 -5.37
N ILE A 43 4.31 3.23 -5.38
CA ILE A 43 3.16 4.16 -5.43
C ILE A 43 2.42 4.04 -6.76
N LEU A 44 3.14 4.10 -7.89
CA LEU A 44 2.54 3.96 -9.21
C LEU A 44 1.88 2.58 -9.35
N GLY A 45 2.51 1.54 -8.84
CA GLY A 45 1.97 0.20 -8.79
C GLY A 45 0.67 0.09 -8.01
N MET A 46 0.57 0.75 -6.85
CA MET A 46 -0.67 0.84 -6.07
C MET A 46 -1.79 1.50 -6.87
N VAL A 47 -1.48 2.54 -7.65
CA VAL A 47 -2.45 3.19 -8.55
C VAL A 47 -2.87 2.24 -9.68
N LEU A 48 -1.92 1.56 -10.33
CA LEU A 48 -2.21 0.56 -11.37
C LEU A 48 -3.04 -0.60 -10.82
N TRP A 49 -2.79 -1.02 -9.58
CA TRP A 49 -3.55 -2.04 -8.87
C TRP A 49 -5.00 -1.63 -8.61
N GLY A 50 -5.23 -0.37 -8.23
CA GLY A 50 -6.57 0.19 -8.13
C GLY A 50 -7.30 0.19 -9.48
N TRP A 51 -6.63 0.68 -10.53
CA TRP A 51 -7.20 0.73 -11.88
C TRP A 51 -7.54 -0.64 -12.46
N GLN A 52 -6.65 -1.64 -12.34
CA GLN A 52 -6.97 -2.99 -12.81
C GLN A 52 -8.18 -3.56 -12.04
N GLY A 53 -8.24 -3.33 -10.73
CA GLY A 53 -9.33 -3.81 -9.89
C GLY A 53 -10.66 -3.18 -10.29
N PHE A 54 -10.64 -1.89 -10.61
CA PHE A 54 -11.80 -1.15 -11.08
C PHE A 54 -12.27 -1.66 -12.44
N ILE A 55 -11.37 -1.73 -13.42
CA ILE A 55 -11.70 -2.13 -14.80
C ILE A 55 -12.18 -3.59 -14.83
N PHE A 56 -11.42 -4.51 -14.25
CA PHE A 56 -11.79 -5.92 -14.22
C PHE A 56 -13.04 -6.17 -13.36
N GLY A 57 -13.22 -5.37 -12.30
CA GLY A 57 -14.44 -5.34 -11.50
C GLY A 57 -15.67 -5.01 -12.33
N TYR A 58 -15.68 -3.86 -12.99
CA TYR A 58 -16.82 -3.41 -13.81
C TYR A 58 -17.15 -4.36 -14.96
N LEU A 59 -16.13 -5.02 -15.53
CA LEU A 59 -16.32 -6.00 -16.61
C LEU A 59 -16.77 -7.39 -16.12
N GLY A 60 -16.84 -7.62 -14.80
CA GLY A 60 -17.10 -8.96 -14.26
C GLY A 60 -15.95 -9.96 -14.47
N LEU A 61 -14.75 -9.47 -14.80
CA LEU A 61 -13.57 -10.26 -15.18
C LEU A 61 -12.47 -10.20 -14.11
N ARG A 62 -12.82 -10.14 -12.82
CA ARG A 62 -11.85 -9.97 -11.70
C ARG A 62 -10.81 -11.09 -11.58
N TRP A 63 -11.04 -12.23 -12.21
CA TRP A 63 -10.03 -13.29 -12.32
C TRP A 63 -8.83 -12.85 -13.18
N LEU A 64 -8.97 -11.83 -14.03
CA LEU A 64 -7.86 -11.27 -14.83
C LEU A 64 -6.76 -10.62 -13.99
N SER A 65 -6.98 -10.36 -12.70
CA SER A 65 -5.92 -9.92 -11.79
C SER A 65 -4.80 -10.96 -11.65
N TYR A 66 -5.10 -12.26 -11.72
CA TYR A 66 -4.09 -13.32 -11.67
C TYR A 66 -3.15 -13.32 -12.90
N PRO A 67 -3.65 -13.38 -14.16
CA PRO A 67 -2.79 -13.25 -15.32
C PRO A 67 -2.12 -11.87 -15.40
N TYR A 68 -2.76 -10.79 -14.93
CA TYR A 68 -2.10 -9.48 -14.81
C TYR A 68 -0.82 -9.56 -13.97
N LEU A 69 -0.89 -10.17 -12.77
CA LEU A 69 0.28 -10.35 -11.91
C LEU A 69 1.32 -11.28 -12.53
N LEU A 70 0.89 -12.39 -13.13
CA LEU A 70 1.80 -13.34 -13.78
C LEU A 70 2.56 -12.70 -14.95
N ILE A 71 1.86 -11.95 -15.79
CA ILE A 71 2.45 -11.21 -16.92
C ILE A 71 3.42 -10.15 -16.39
N ALA A 72 3.01 -9.34 -15.42
CA ALA A 72 3.90 -8.33 -14.83
C ALA A 72 5.16 -8.95 -14.23
N PHE A 73 5.01 -10.03 -13.44
CA PHE A 73 6.16 -10.70 -12.82
C PHE A 73 7.10 -11.33 -13.85
N THR A 74 6.57 -12.03 -14.85
CA THR A 74 7.41 -12.65 -15.90
C THR A 74 8.17 -11.61 -16.73
N PHE A 75 7.54 -10.49 -17.10
CA PHE A 75 8.23 -9.38 -17.77
C PHE A 75 9.27 -8.71 -16.88
N TRP A 76 8.99 -8.56 -15.59
CA TRP A 76 9.92 -7.99 -14.61
C TRP A 76 11.17 -8.86 -14.46
N VAL A 77 11.01 -10.17 -14.26
CA VAL A 77 12.12 -11.14 -14.19
C VAL A 77 12.93 -11.15 -15.49
N LYS A 78 12.29 -11.21 -16.66
CA LYS A 78 12.99 -11.15 -17.96
C LYS A 78 13.82 -9.88 -18.12
N THR A 79 13.30 -8.74 -17.66
CA THR A 79 14.01 -7.46 -17.72
C THR A 79 15.21 -7.44 -16.78
N TYR A 80 15.08 -8.04 -15.60
CA TYR A 80 16.15 -8.11 -14.61
C TYR A 80 17.26 -9.08 -15.03
N ILE A 81 16.93 -10.22 -15.65
CA ILE A 81 17.91 -11.19 -16.15
C ILE A 81 18.66 -10.65 -17.39
N LYS A 82 17.96 -10.01 -18.33
CA LYS A 82 18.57 -9.49 -19.58
C LYS A 82 19.32 -8.19 -19.38
N GLY A 83 18.86 -7.33 -18.48
CA GLY A 83 19.57 -6.12 -18.15
C GLY A 83 20.73 -6.46 -17.25
N ASN A 84 21.96 -6.11 -17.63
CA ASN A 84 23.13 -6.10 -16.74
C ASN A 84 22.98 -4.99 -15.66
N ARG A 85 21.80 -4.94 -15.03
CA ARG A 85 21.43 -4.00 -13.98
C ARG A 85 22.11 -4.51 -12.73
N ILE A 86 23.32 -3.98 -12.55
CA ILE A 86 24.14 -3.98 -11.34
C ILE A 86 23.25 -4.16 -10.11
N ASN A 87 23.58 -5.18 -9.33
CA ASN A 87 22.92 -5.55 -8.09
C ASN A 87 22.47 -4.28 -7.32
N PRO A 88 21.17 -3.99 -7.18
CA PRO A 88 20.70 -2.79 -6.49
C PRO A 88 21.17 -2.77 -5.02
N PHE A 89 21.51 -3.94 -4.47
CA PHE A 89 22.04 -4.14 -3.13
C PHE A 89 23.53 -3.78 -2.98
N GLU A 90 24.35 -3.85 -4.04
CA GLU A 90 25.78 -3.49 -3.93
C GLU A 90 25.98 -1.99 -3.66
N LYS A 91 25.13 -1.13 -4.24
CA LYS A 91 25.16 0.33 -4.01
C LYS A 91 24.49 0.76 -2.71
N LEU A 92 23.72 -0.11 -2.05
CA LEU A 92 23.08 0.22 -0.76
C LEU A 92 24.10 0.19 0.39
N ARG A 93 25.13 -0.67 0.31
CA ARG A 93 26.09 -0.93 1.40
C ARG A 93 26.96 0.26 1.79
N SER A 94 27.13 1.26 0.92
CA SER A 94 28.05 2.39 1.13
C SER A 94 27.39 3.73 1.48
N ARG A 95 26.05 3.82 1.50
CA ARG A 95 25.37 5.08 1.81
C ARG A 95 25.15 5.23 3.30
N LYS A 96 25.68 6.32 3.87
CA LYS A 96 25.35 6.73 5.24
C LYS A 96 23.84 6.99 5.34
N ILE A 97 23.17 6.22 6.19
CA ILE A 97 21.77 6.43 6.52
C ILE A 97 21.67 7.71 7.34
N ASN A 98 20.82 8.65 6.92
CA ASN A 98 20.52 9.82 7.72
C ASN A 98 19.57 9.41 8.86
N LEU A 99 20.13 9.21 10.05
CA LEU A 99 19.42 8.72 11.23
C LEU A 99 18.26 9.64 11.63
N LEU A 100 18.38 10.96 11.44
CA LEU A 100 17.31 11.90 11.74
C LEU A 100 16.09 11.67 10.83
N LEU A 101 16.32 11.50 9.52
CA LEU A 101 15.24 11.23 8.56
C LEU A 101 14.60 9.86 8.81
N LEU A 102 15.42 8.86 9.14
CA LEU A 102 14.91 7.53 9.51
C LEU A 102 14.05 7.61 10.77
N ALA A 103 14.53 8.32 11.80
CA ALA A 103 13.79 8.53 13.04
C ALA A 103 12.44 9.19 12.78
N LEU A 104 12.40 10.28 11.99
CA LEU A 104 11.15 10.96 11.63
C LEU A 104 10.15 10.06 10.89
N ILE A 105 10.63 9.20 9.98
CA ILE A 105 9.76 8.25 9.29
C ILE A 105 9.17 7.26 10.29
N LEU A 106 10.02 6.64 11.12
CA LEU A 106 9.61 5.61 12.06
C LEU A 106 8.69 6.17 13.14
N THR A 107 9.07 7.28 13.80
CA THR A 107 8.25 7.88 14.87
C THR A 107 6.94 8.41 14.32
N GLY A 108 6.93 9.10 13.18
CA GLY A 108 5.70 9.56 12.55
C GLY A 108 4.79 8.42 12.09
N SER A 109 5.36 7.34 11.55
CA SER A 109 4.58 6.12 11.25
C SER A 109 3.94 5.54 12.50
N LEU A 110 4.69 5.42 13.61
CA LEU A 110 4.15 4.91 14.87
C LEU A 110 3.04 5.82 15.42
N ILE A 111 3.22 7.14 15.40
CA ILE A 111 2.21 8.10 15.85
C ILE A 111 0.92 7.94 15.04
N GLN A 112 1.01 7.91 13.70
CA GLN A 112 -0.17 7.73 12.85
C GLN A 112 -0.84 6.36 13.06
N LEU A 113 -0.06 5.31 13.33
CA LEU A 113 -0.59 3.97 13.64
C LEU A 113 -1.37 3.92 14.95
N THR A 114 -1.01 4.71 15.96
CA THR A 114 -1.70 4.67 17.27
C THR A 114 -3.22 4.89 17.17
N ARG A 115 -3.67 5.60 16.13
CA ARG A 115 -5.09 5.89 15.89
C ARG A 115 -5.91 4.70 15.42
N VAL A 116 -5.29 3.71 14.81
CA VAL A 116 -6.01 2.62 14.10
C VAL A 116 -5.46 1.22 14.37
N TRP A 117 -4.31 1.10 15.03
CA TRP A 117 -3.65 -0.19 15.26
C TRP A 117 -4.53 -1.20 16.00
N PHE A 118 -5.32 -0.71 16.96
CA PHE A 118 -6.22 -1.53 17.78
C PHE A 118 -7.63 -1.65 17.21
N THR A 119 -7.87 -1.19 15.97
CA THR A 119 -9.16 -1.30 15.30
C THR A 119 -9.45 -2.74 14.90
N GLY A 120 -10.50 -3.33 15.47
CA GLY A 120 -10.94 -4.70 15.22
C GLY A 120 -10.05 -5.77 15.84
N THR A 121 -9.33 -5.44 16.92
CA THR A 121 -8.56 -6.42 17.70
C THR A 121 -9.49 -7.26 18.58
N LEU A 122 -9.31 -8.57 18.59
CA LEU A 122 -10.10 -9.48 19.41
C LEU A 122 -9.63 -9.48 20.88
N TYR A 123 -10.54 -9.18 21.79
CA TYR A 123 -10.40 -9.30 23.23
C TYR A 123 -11.40 -10.35 23.77
N SER A 124 -11.30 -10.68 25.06
CA SER A 124 -12.15 -11.67 25.72
C SER A 124 -13.66 -11.34 25.65
N ASN A 125 -14.00 -10.06 25.53
CA ASN A 125 -15.37 -9.55 25.46
C ASN A 125 -15.82 -9.17 24.04
N GLY A 126 -15.03 -9.49 23.01
CA GLY A 126 -15.38 -9.23 21.60
C GLY A 126 -14.34 -8.39 20.87
N LEU A 127 -14.77 -7.73 19.79
CA LEU A 127 -13.89 -6.88 18.98
C LEU A 127 -13.80 -5.48 19.58
N TYR A 128 -12.57 -5.03 19.79
CA TYR A 128 -12.27 -3.68 20.24
C TYR A 128 -12.00 -2.76 19.05
N PHE A 129 -12.55 -1.55 19.10
CA PHE A 129 -12.35 -0.51 18.11
C PHE A 129 -11.85 0.74 18.85
N CYS A 130 -10.57 1.07 18.70
CA CYS A 130 -10.02 2.23 19.38
C CYS A 130 -10.05 3.49 18.52
N CYS A 131 -10.11 4.63 19.23
CA CYS A 131 -9.38 5.86 18.95
C CYS A 131 -9.82 6.68 17.71
N GLY A 132 -10.58 6.09 16.80
CA GLY A 132 -11.25 6.74 15.68
C GLY A 132 -12.77 6.62 15.76
N ASN A 133 -13.46 7.03 14.69
CA ASN A 133 -14.90 6.86 14.58
C ASN A 133 -15.23 5.39 14.30
N THR A 134 -15.85 4.72 15.27
CA THR A 134 -16.23 3.30 15.15
C THR A 134 -17.21 3.05 14.02
N SER A 135 -18.22 3.91 13.85
CA SER A 135 -19.22 3.77 12.78
C SER A 135 -18.57 3.86 11.40
N ASP A 136 -17.66 4.81 11.23
CA ASP A 136 -16.88 4.98 9.99
C ASP A 136 -15.97 3.76 9.74
N SER A 137 -15.31 3.29 10.79
CA SER A 137 -14.41 2.13 10.70
C SER A 137 -15.17 0.87 10.28
N LEU A 138 -16.35 0.63 10.88
CA LEU A 138 -17.23 -0.49 10.56
C LEU A 138 -17.80 -0.36 9.15
N PHE A 139 -18.18 0.84 8.73
CA PHE A 139 -18.65 1.12 7.37
C PHE A 139 -17.58 0.73 6.34
N HIS A 140 -16.35 1.20 6.51
CA HIS A 140 -15.26 0.86 5.59
C HIS A 140 -14.90 -0.63 5.64
N ILE A 141 -14.99 -1.33 6.78
CA ILE A 141 -14.80 -2.80 6.84
C ILE A 141 -15.87 -3.49 6.00
N ALA A 142 -17.14 -3.12 6.21
CA ALA A 142 -18.26 -3.71 5.51
C ALA A 142 -18.19 -3.43 4.01
N LEU A 143 -17.81 -2.22 3.61
CA LEU A 143 -17.64 -1.81 2.22
C LEU A 143 -16.50 -2.59 1.55
N THR A 144 -15.34 -2.70 2.18
CA THR A 144 -14.24 -3.52 1.65
C THR A 144 -14.67 -4.98 1.52
N ASN A 145 -15.40 -5.53 2.49
CA ASN A 145 -15.93 -6.89 2.41
C ASN A 145 -16.93 -7.08 1.27
N GLN A 146 -17.76 -6.06 1.00
CA GLN A 146 -18.64 -6.06 -0.17
C GLN A 146 -17.80 -6.09 -1.45
N ILE A 147 -16.79 -5.23 -1.57
CA ILE A 147 -15.88 -5.21 -2.73
C ILE A 147 -15.17 -6.54 -2.89
N VAL A 148 -14.71 -7.21 -1.82
CA VAL A 148 -14.07 -8.54 -1.93
C VAL A 148 -15.02 -9.55 -2.61
N LYS A 149 -16.31 -9.50 -2.28
CA LYS A 149 -17.32 -10.45 -2.76
C LYS A 149 -17.89 -10.10 -4.13
N THR A 150 -18.17 -8.83 -4.38
CA THR A 150 -18.85 -8.36 -5.59
C THR A 150 -18.39 -6.95 -5.95
N PHE A 151 -18.39 -6.63 -7.24
CA PHE A 151 -18.11 -5.29 -7.71
C PHE A 151 -18.98 -4.99 -8.93
N PRO A 152 -19.66 -3.83 -8.99
CA PRO A 152 -19.70 -2.73 -7.99
C PRO A 152 -20.25 -3.16 -6.63
N PRO A 153 -19.81 -2.55 -5.51
CA PRO A 153 -20.24 -2.94 -4.18
C PRO A 153 -21.63 -2.41 -3.86
N PHE A 154 -22.38 -3.18 -3.06
CA PHE A 154 -23.61 -2.70 -2.44
C PHE A 154 -23.29 -1.84 -1.22
N GLN A 155 -24.12 -0.83 -0.97
CA GLN A 155 -24.05 0.05 0.18
C GLN A 155 -24.26 -0.76 1.47
N PRO A 156 -23.26 -0.81 2.38
CA PRO A 156 -23.45 -1.45 3.66
C PRO A 156 -24.64 -0.84 4.42
N GLY A 157 -25.56 -1.71 4.87
CA GLY A 157 -26.75 -1.29 5.61
C GLY A 157 -27.96 -0.88 4.75
N MET A 158 -27.86 -0.94 3.41
CA MET A 158 -29.01 -0.71 2.51
C MET A 158 -29.12 -1.84 1.49
N PHE A 159 -30.30 -2.46 1.40
CA PHE A 159 -30.53 -3.57 0.48
C PHE A 159 -30.69 -3.07 -0.97
N GLY A 160 -29.98 -3.71 -1.91
CA GLY A 160 -30.10 -3.44 -3.35
C GLY A 160 -29.51 -2.13 -3.84
N VAL A 161 -28.98 -1.28 -2.95
CA VAL A 161 -28.39 0.01 -3.32
C VAL A 161 -26.91 -0.16 -3.66
N ILE A 162 -26.50 0.28 -4.85
CA ILE A 162 -25.09 0.26 -5.28
C ILE A 162 -24.39 1.53 -4.81
N VAL A 163 -23.11 1.44 -4.46
CA VAL A 163 -22.28 2.62 -4.15
C VAL A 163 -21.82 3.27 -5.46
N HIS A 164 -22.27 4.51 -5.72
CA HIS A 164 -22.04 5.19 -7.00
C HIS A 164 -20.85 6.18 -7.04
N ASN A 165 -20.11 6.39 -5.93
CA ASN A 165 -19.09 7.45 -5.82
C ASN A 165 -17.65 6.93 -5.67
N TYR A 166 -16.65 7.78 -5.94
CA TYR A 166 -15.22 7.45 -5.83
C TYR A 166 -14.73 7.14 -4.40
N HIS A 167 -15.56 7.37 -3.38
CA HIS A 167 -15.18 7.21 -1.96
C HIS A 167 -14.82 5.78 -1.55
N TYR A 168 -14.95 4.79 -2.44
CA TYR A 168 -14.48 3.42 -2.19
C TYR A 168 -13.14 3.09 -2.84
N TRP A 169 -12.44 4.03 -3.50
CA TRP A 169 -11.19 3.72 -4.22
C TRP A 169 -10.10 3.12 -3.31
N SER A 170 -9.91 3.70 -2.12
CA SER A 170 -9.01 3.15 -1.11
C SER A 170 -9.44 1.74 -0.67
N ASN A 171 -10.74 1.54 -0.42
CA ASN A 171 -11.31 0.24 -0.11
C ASN A 171 -11.08 -0.78 -1.24
N LEU A 172 -11.16 -0.36 -2.51
CA LEU A 172 -10.94 -1.22 -3.68
C LEU A 172 -9.50 -1.73 -3.74
N VAL A 173 -8.51 -0.84 -3.56
CA VAL A 173 -7.08 -1.22 -3.53
C VAL A 173 -6.84 -2.29 -2.47
N ILE A 174 -7.41 -2.12 -1.28
CA ILE A 174 -7.26 -3.07 -0.16
C ILE A 174 -8.06 -4.35 -0.39
N ALA A 175 -9.30 -4.25 -0.89
CA ALA A 175 -10.15 -5.40 -1.18
C ALA A 175 -9.54 -6.32 -2.24
N GLU A 176 -8.89 -5.76 -3.26
CA GLU A 176 -8.20 -6.55 -4.27
C GLU A 176 -6.99 -7.29 -3.69
N LEU A 177 -6.23 -6.66 -2.78
CA LEU A 177 -5.16 -7.38 -2.06
C LEU A 177 -5.72 -8.54 -1.24
N ILE A 178 -6.81 -8.30 -0.50
CA ILE A 178 -7.48 -9.33 0.31
C ILE A 178 -7.99 -10.46 -0.57
N ARG A 179 -8.68 -10.16 -1.67
CA ARG A 179 -9.27 -11.16 -2.57
C ARG A 179 -8.21 -12.01 -3.26
N VAL A 180 -7.16 -11.39 -3.79
CA VAL A 180 -6.16 -12.10 -4.60
C VAL A 180 -5.19 -12.90 -3.72
N PHE A 181 -4.78 -12.33 -2.58
CA PHE A 181 -3.77 -12.92 -1.70
C PHE A 181 -4.34 -13.56 -0.43
N HIS A 182 -5.67 -13.56 -0.26
CA HIS A 182 -6.37 -14.13 0.90
C HIS A 182 -5.91 -13.53 2.24
N LEU A 183 -5.63 -12.23 2.25
CA LEU A 183 -5.16 -11.54 3.44
C LEU A 183 -6.33 -11.24 4.41
N PRO A 184 -6.09 -11.20 5.73
CA PRO A 184 -7.15 -10.90 6.71
C PRO A 184 -7.68 -9.48 6.54
N LEU A 185 -9.01 -9.35 6.40
CA LEU A 185 -9.71 -8.10 6.09
C LEU A 185 -9.31 -6.93 7.01
N ILE A 186 -9.53 -7.08 8.32
CA ILE A 186 -9.34 -5.99 9.30
C ILE A 186 -7.86 -5.59 9.40
N ALA A 187 -6.98 -6.57 9.57
CA ALA A 187 -5.55 -6.32 9.73
C ALA A 187 -4.95 -5.68 8.47
N THR A 188 -5.34 -6.14 7.27
CA THR A 188 -4.90 -5.54 6.01
C THR A 188 -5.37 -4.09 5.88
N GLN A 189 -6.60 -3.78 6.32
CA GLN A 189 -7.19 -2.46 6.17
C GLN A 189 -6.74 -1.41 7.18
N TYR A 190 -6.45 -1.77 8.43
CA TYR A 190 -6.11 -0.78 9.47
C TYR A 190 -4.70 -0.88 10.01
N GLN A 191 -4.11 -2.07 10.04
CA GLN A 191 -2.78 -2.25 10.61
C GLN A 191 -1.72 -2.14 9.52
N TYR A 192 -1.80 -3.02 8.51
CA TYR A 192 -0.76 -3.14 7.50
C TYR A 192 -0.81 -2.03 6.44
N SER A 193 -1.99 -1.70 5.90
CA SER A 193 -2.14 -0.61 4.93
C SER A 193 -1.81 0.75 5.53
N THR A 194 -2.20 1.03 6.77
CA THR A 194 -1.86 2.30 7.46
C THR A 194 -0.37 2.43 7.63
N LEU A 195 0.31 1.36 8.07
CA LEU A 195 1.78 1.35 8.21
C LEU A 195 2.43 1.60 6.84
N LEU A 196 1.93 0.94 5.80
CA LEU A 196 2.40 1.12 4.42
C LEU A 196 2.22 2.57 3.96
N ILE A 197 0.99 3.09 4.00
CA ILE A 197 0.65 4.44 3.52
C ILE A 197 1.43 5.49 4.30
N SER A 198 1.48 5.40 5.63
CA SER A 198 2.24 6.34 6.45
C SER A 198 3.72 6.32 6.08
N THR A 199 4.32 5.13 5.99
CA THR A 199 5.74 4.99 5.65
C THR A 199 6.03 5.56 4.26
N PHE A 200 5.19 5.22 3.27
CA PHE A 200 5.35 5.71 1.90
C PHE A 200 5.05 7.20 1.75
N LEU A 201 4.19 7.79 2.58
CA LEU A 201 3.98 9.24 2.61
C LEU A 201 5.29 9.98 2.96
N GLY A 202 6.00 9.52 4.00
CA GLY A 202 7.31 10.07 4.36
C GLY A 202 8.37 9.83 3.28
N LEU A 203 8.44 8.60 2.76
CA LEU A 203 9.37 8.29 1.67
C LEU A 203 9.08 9.12 0.41
N SER A 204 7.82 9.41 0.12
CA SER A 204 7.40 10.25 -1.01
C SER A 204 7.85 11.67 -0.83
N ALA A 205 7.67 12.26 0.36
CA ALA A 205 8.15 13.61 0.65
C ALA A 205 9.68 13.72 0.46
N LEU A 206 10.44 12.71 0.89
CA LEU A 206 11.87 12.64 0.65
C LEU A 206 12.22 12.57 -0.84
N VAL A 207 11.57 11.67 -1.58
CA VAL A 207 11.83 11.48 -3.01
C VAL A 207 11.42 12.71 -3.81
N PHE A 208 10.29 13.33 -3.49
CA PHE A 208 9.84 14.57 -4.09
C PHE A 208 10.89 15.67 -3.92
N GLY A 209 11.38 15.87 -2.69
CA GLY A 209 12.46 16.82 -2.42
C GLY A 209 13.75 16.53 -3.18
N GLN A 210 14.11 15.25 -3.38
CA GLN A 210 15.28 14.87 -4.19
C GLN A 210 15.07 15.15 -5.69
N VAL A 211 13.89 14.86 -6.23
CA VAL A 211 13.59 15.00 -7.67
C VAL A 211 13.59 16.47 -8.08
N ILE A 212 12.95 17.34 -7.28
CA ILE A 212 12.90 18.78 -7.57
C ILE A 212 14.07 19.57 -6.96
N LYS A 213 15.03 18.88 -6.34
CA LYS A 213 16.28 19.43 -5.78
C LYS A 213 16.07 20.49 -4.69
N LEU A 214 15.13 20.25 -3.76
CA LEU A 214 14.91 21.14 -2.62
C LEU A 214 16.09 21.14 -1.65
N GLY A 215 16.27 22.28 -0.97
CA GLY A 215 17.23 22.41 0.12
C GLY A 215 16.91 21.45 1.28
N LYS A 216 17.95 20.96 1.97
CA LYS A 216 17.82 19.98 3.07
C LYS A 216 16.82 20.42 4.14
N SER A 217 16.84 21.69 4.53
CA SER A 217 15.94 22.25 5.54
C SER A 217 14.47 22.15 5.11
N PHE A 218 14.18 22.42 3.84
CA PHE A 218 12.81 22.32 3.33
C PHE A 218 12.34 20.88 3.28
N VAL A 219 13.21 19.94 2.87
CA VAL A 219 12.88 18.51 2.92
C VAL A 219 12.58 18.07 4.36
N LEU A 220 13.35 18.55 5.33
CA LEU A 220 13.08 18.26 6.75
C LEU A 220 11.72 18.81 7.21
N TRP A 221 11.38 20.04 6.80
CA TRP A 221 10.08 20.64 7.09
C TRP A 221 8.92 19.88 6.44
N LEU A 222 9.05 19.45 5.19
CA LEU A 222 8.06 18.59 4.54
C LEU A 222 7.88 17.28 5.32
N MET A 223 8.98 16.67 5.78
CA MET A 223 8.92 15.44 6.56
C MET A 223 8.22 15.63 7.90
N ILE A 224 8.51 16.71 8.60
CA ILE A 224 7.83 17.06 9.85
C ILE A 224 6.33 17.25 9.58
N PHE A 225 5.98 18.05 8.58
CA PHE A 225 4.58 18.34 8.24
C PHE A 225 3.79 17.08 7.89
N PHE A 226 4.30 16.21 7.02
CA PHE A 226 3.55 15.03 6.57
C PHE A 226 3.55 13.85 7.56
N LYS A 227 4.43 13.87 8.58
CA LYS A 227 4.61 12.72 9.49
C LYS A 227 4.19 13.00 10.92
N LEU A 228 4.26 14.25 11.36
CA LEU A 228 3.97 14.64 12.74
C LEU A 228 2.71 15.50 12.87
N PHE A 229 2.22 16.04 11.76
CA PHE A 229 0.94 16.75 11.66
C PHE A 229 -0.01 15.96 10.74
#